data_AF-A0A917PVP0-F1
#
_entry.id   AF-A0A917PVP0-F1
#
_cell.length_a   1.000
_cell.length_b   1.000
_cell.length_c   1.000
_cell.angle_alpha   90.00
_cell.angle_beta   90.00
_cell.angle_gamma   90.00
#
_symmetry.space_group_name_H-M   'P 1'
#
loop_
_entity.id
_entity.type
_entity.pdbx_description
1 polymer ?
#
loop_
_entity_poly.entity_id
_entity_poly.type
_entity_poly.pdbx_seq_one_letter_code
_entity_poly.pdbx_strand_id
1 'polypeptide(L)' 'MEKWLGSLKTKNPQEGFELAITLAQKGVQYTQPSEKIRKKLRPKYSTNAKSLIAASQVIAINFQTVAAANNYWKKT' A
#
# COMPACT_ATOMS: atom_id res chain seq x y z
N MET A 1 -9.15 -5.37 -17.12
CA MET A 1 -8.36 -4.70 -16.07
C MET A 1 -6.90 -5.00 -16.32
N GLU A 2 -6.04 -4.00 -16.26
CA GLU A 2 -4.60 -4.18 -16.39
C GLU A 2 -4.07 -5.02 -15.22
N LYS A 3 -3.25 -6.03 -15.53
CA LYS A 3 -2.61 -6.88 -14.51
C LYS A 3 -1.44 -6.11 -13.91
N TRP A 4 -1.69 -5.40 -12.80
CA TRP A 4 -0.67 -4.58 -12.14
C TRP A 4 0.11 -5.32 -11.03
N LEU A 5 -0.50 -6.31 -10.37
CA LEU A 5 0.13 -7.08 -9.29
C LEU A 5 0.69 -8.40 -9.84
N GLY A 6 1.97 -8.41 -10.19
CA GLY A 6 2.64 -9.58 -10.76
C GLY A 6 3.19 -10.56 -9.71
N SER A 7 3.69 -10.05 -8.57
CA SER A 7 4.30 -10.85 -7.51
C SER A 7 4.30 -10.09 -6.19
N LEU A 8 4.39 -10.82 -5.08
CA LEU A 8 4.71 -10.26 -3.75
C LEU A 8 6.22 -10.31 -3.44
N LYS A 9 7.02 -10.92 -4.31
CA LYS A 9 8.48 -10.99 -4.15
C LYS A 9 9.11 -9.66 -4.53
N THR A 10 10.03 -9.17 -3.70
CA THR A 10 10.76 -7.91 -3.84
C THR A 10 12.23 -8.11 -3.48
N LYS A 11 13.15 -7.32 -4.04
CA LYS A 11 14.59 -7.58 -3.88
C LYS A 11 15.11 -7.25 -2.48
N ASN A 12 14.50 -6.27 -1.82
CA ASN A 12 14.95 -5.75 -0.54
C ASN A 12 13.76 -5.18 0.28
N PRO A 13 13.96 -4.88 1.58
CA PRO A 13 12.88 -4.37 2.43
C PRO A 13 12.24 -3.05 1.95
N GLN A 14 13.02 -2.15 1.34
CA GLN A 14 12.53 -0.87 0.83
C GLN A 14 11.51 -1.08 -0.29
N GLU A 15 11.86 -1.89 -1.29
CA GLU A 15 10.94 -2.28 -2.37
C GLU A 15 9.70 -3.00 -1.82
N GLY A 16 9.87 -3.81 -0.77
CA GLY A 16 8.76 -4.44 -0.04
C GLY A 16 7.78 -3.43 0.57
N PHE A 17 8.31 -2.37 1.17
CA PHE A 17 7.49 -1.32 1.78
C PHE A 17 6.77 -0.48 0.72
N GLU A 18 7.45 -0.16 -0.39
CA GLU A 18 6.83 0.52 -1.55
C GLU A 18 5.71 -0.31 -2.18
N LEU A 19 5.89 -1.64 -2.28
CA LEU A 19 4.82 -2.55 -2.70
C LEU A 19 3.64 -2.50 -1.72
N ALA A 20 3.89 -2.51 -0.41
CA ALA A 20 2.83 -2.43 0.61
C ALA A 20 2.03 -1.11 0.53
N ILE A 21 2.70 0.01 0.24
CA ILE A 21 2.05 1.30 -0.05
C ILE A 21 1.16 1.18 -1.29
N THR A 22 1.70 0.59 -2.36
CA THR A 22 0.97 0.42 -3.63
C THR A 22 -0.28 -0.45 -3.44
N LEU A 23 -0.19 -1.54 -2.70
CA LEU A 23 -1.33 -2.39 -2.33
C LEU A 23 -2.42 -1.57 -1.61
N ALA A 24 -2.05 -0.75 -0.63
CA ALA A 24 -3.00 0.10 0.11
C ALA A 24 -3.69 1.12 -0.81
N GLN A 25 -2.92 1.79 -1.68
CA GLN A 25 -3.47 2.76 -2.64
C GLN A 25 -4.40 2.11 -3.66
N LYS A 26 -4.05 0.90 -4.14
CA LYS A 26 -4.87 0.15 -5.10
C LYS A 26 -6.19 -0.32 -4.47
N GLY A 27 -6.20 -0.69 -3.19
CA GLY A 27 -7.44 -0.93 -2.44
C GLY A 27 -8.41 0.25 -2.54
N VAL A 28 -7.92 1.48 -2.27
CA VAL A 28 -8.74 2.70 -2.41
C VAL A 28 -9.20 2.95 -3.84
N GLN A 29 -8.37 2.65 -4.84
CA GLN A 29 -8.75 2.78 -6.26
C GLN A 29 -9.86 1.80 -6.65
N TYR A 30 -9.83 0.56 -6.13
CA TYR A 30 -10.89 -0.43 -6.38
C TYR A 30 -12.20 -0.07 -5.70
N THR A 31 -12.16 0.41 -4.46
CA THR A 31 -13.39 0.78 -3.72
C THR A 31 -13.99 2.08 -4.23
N GLN A 32 -13.17 3.01 -4.74
CA GLN A 32 -13.61 4.27 -5.33
C GLN A 32 -12.93 4.48 -6.69
N PRO A 33 -13.54 4.03 -7.81
CA PRO A 33 -12.91 4.05 -9.12
C PRO A 33 -12.78 5.46 -9.72
N SER A 34 -13.61 6.42 -9.32
CA SER A 34 -13.55 7.78 -9.85
C SER A 34 -12.35 8.56 -9.31
N GLU A 35 -11.39 8.86 -10.18
CA GLU A 35 -10.25 9.71 -9.83
C GLU A 35 -10.69 11.10 -9.37
N LYS A 36 -11.72 11.68 -10.01
CA LYS A 36 -12.31 12.97 -9.63
C LYS A 36 -12.77 12.97 -8.18
N ILE A 37 -13.43 11.89 -7.72
CA ILE A 37 -13.85 11.75 -6.33
C ILE A 37 -12.63 11.59 -5.41
N ARG A 38 -11.68 10.72 -5.76
CA ARG A 38 -10.45 10.55 -4.94
C ARG A 38 -9.67 11.85 -4.77
N LYS A 39 -9.54 12.67 -5.81
CA LYS A 39 -8.92 14.00 -5.76
C LYS A 39 -9.64 14.94 -4.80
N LYS A 40 -10.98 14.93 -4.79
CA LYS A 40 -11.78 15.71 -3.82
C LYS A 40 -11.63 15.22 -2.38
N LEU A 41 -11.39 13.93 -2.17
CA LEU A 41 -11.22 13.35 -0.83
C LEU A 41 -9.79 13.52 -0.29
N ARG A 42 -8.78 13.60 -1.16
CA ARG A 42 -7.36 13.68 -0.76
C ARG A 42 -7.07 14.75 0.30
N PRO A 43 -7.46 16.03 0.13
CA PRO A 43 -7.18 17.06 1.12
C PRO A 43 -7.81 16.79 2.49
N LYS A 44 -8.92 16.04 2.56
CA LYS A 44 -9.59 15.74 3.82
C LYS A 44 -8.79 14.78 4.70
N TYR A 45 -8.11 13.80 4.10
CA TYR A 45 -7.38 12.79 4.85
C TYR A 45 -5.87 13.07 4.89
N SER A 46 -5.30 13.77 3.91
CA SER A 46 -3.85 14.02 3.86
C SER A 46 -3.35 15.05 4.88
N THR A 47 -4.24 15.84 5.47
CA THR A 47 -3.93 16.83 6.51
C THR A 47 -4.51 16.46 7.87
N ASN A 48 -5.15 15.30 7.98
CA ASN A 48 -5.78 14.84 9.23
C ASN A 48 -4.89 13.80 9.91
N ALA A 49 -4.44 14.07 11.14
CA ALA A 49 -3.53 13.20 11.88
C ALA A 49 -4.07 11.77 12.08
N LYS A 50 -5.36 11.63 12.43
CA LYS A 50 -5.99 10.30 12.62
C LYS A 50 -6.00 9.52 11.31
N SER A 51 -6.30 10.19 10.20
CA SER A 51 -6.28 9.57 8.88
C SER A 51 -4.87 9.17 8.43
N LEU A 52 -3.85 9.98 8.73
CA LEU A 52 -2.46 9.66 8.43
C LEU A 52 -1.99 8.43 9.22
N ILE A 53 -2.35 8.34 10.51
CA ILE A 53 -2.07 7.17 11.35
C ILE A 53 -2.81 5.93 10.80
N ALA A 54 -4.09 6.07 10.44
CA ALA A 54 -4.86 4.97 9.87
C ALA A 54 -4.27 4.46 8.54
N ALA A 55 -3.84 5.38 7.65
CA ALA A 55 -3.15 5.01 6.42
C ALA A 55 -1.85 4.26 6.69
N SER A 56 -1.06 4.72 7.67
CA SER A 56 0.17 4.05 8.11
C SER A 56 -0.11 2.63 8.63
N GLN A 57 -1.18 2.44 9.42
CA GLN A 57 -1.59 1.12 9.93
C GLN A 57 -1.91 0.14 8.79
N VAL A 58 -2.67 0.58 7.77
CA VAL A 58 -2.99 -0.28 6.61
C VAL A 58 -1.73 -0.68 5.85
N ILE A 59 -0.78 0.25 5.68
CA ILE A 59 0.51 -0.03 5.04
C ILE A 59 1.30 -1.05 5.88
N ALA A 60 1.34 -0.90 7.21
CA ALA A 60 2.02 -1.84 8.10
C ALA A 60 1.45 -3.27 8.00
N ILE A 61 0.12 -3.40 7.94
CA ILE A 61 -0.57 -4.70 7.76
C ILE A 61 -0.17 -5.34 6.41
N ASN A 62 -0.17 -4.56 5.33
CA ASN A 62 0.28 -5.07 4.03
C ASN A 62 1.76 -5.45 4.05
N PHE A 63 2.61 -4.63 4.69
CA PHE A 63 4.03 -4.87 4.76
C PHE A 63 4.36 -6.14 5.56
N GLN A 64 3.60 -6.47 6.59
CA GLN A 64 3.72 -7.75 7.30
C GLN A 64 3.56 -8.93 6.33
N THR A 65 2.55 -8.89 5.45
CA THR A 65 2.32 -9.93 4.43
C THR A 65 3.43 -9.96 3.39
N VAL A 66 3.86 -8.80 2.88
CA VAL A 66 4.96 -8.71 1.90
C VAL A 66 6.28 -9.21 2.50
N ALA A 67 6.60 -8.85 3.73
CA ALA A 67 7.80 -9.30 4.43
C ALA A 67 7.80 -10.82 4.63
N ALA A 68 6.67 -11.39 5.06
CA ALA A 68 6.51 -12.84 5.17
C ALA A 68 6.68 -13.54 3.81
N ALA A 69 6.08 -12.98 2.75
CA ALA A 69 6.25 -13.49 1.39
C ALA A 69 7.71 -13.45 0.92
N ASN A 70 8.55 -12.57 1.46
CA ASN A 70 9.98 -12.45 1.14
C ASN A 70 10.92 -13.14 2.14
N ASN A 71 10.38 -13.99 3.04
CA ASN A 71 11.16 -14.59 4.12
C ASN A 71 12.00 -13.55 4.90
N TYR A 72 11.42 -12.36 5.09
CA TYR A 72 12.06 -11.22 5.76
C TYR A 72 13.43 -10.82 5.17
N TRP A 73 13.67 -11.13 3.89
CA TRP A 73 14.94 -10.87 3.19
C TRP A 73 16.18 -11.44 3.90
N LYS A 74 16.00 -12.52 4.69
CA LYS A 74 17.12 -13.21 5.34
C LYS A 74 18.06 -13.76 4.26
N LYS A 75 19.35 -13.45 4.39
CA LYS A 75 20.39 -14.16 3.65
C LYS A 75 20.53 -15.54 4.31
N THR A 76 20.22 -16.59 3.57
CA THR A 76 20.63 -17.97 3.91
C THR A 76 22.14 -18.08 3.90
#